data_AF-A0A931IQ44-F1
#
_entry.id   AF-A0A931IQ44-F1
#
_cell.length_a   1.000
_cell.length_b   1.000
_cell.length_c   1.000
_cell.angle_alpha   90.00
_cell.angle_beta   90.00
_cell.angle_gamma   90.00
#
_symmetry.space_group_name_H-M   'P 1'
#
loop_
_entity.id
_entity.type
_entity.pdbx_description
1 polymer ?
#
loop_
_entity_poly.entity_id
_entity_poly.type
_entity_poly.pdbx_seq_one_letter_code
_entity_poly.pdbx_strand_id
1 'polypeptide(L)' 'MEMDKIIARINELSRKNKSEGLTEEETTERDHLRKLYLINFKGNLKQQLDSIKYVEDEQEDNIKQ' A
#
# COMPACT_ATOMS: atom_id res chain seq x y z
N MET A 1 2.46 -4.52 -10.93
CA MET A 1 1.69 -4.89 -12.14
C MET A 1 0.17 -4.84 -11.94
N GLU A 2 -0.41 -5.45 -10.91
CA GLU A 2 -1.85 -5.27 -10.59
C GLU A 2 -2.11 -4.10 -9.62
N MET A 3 -1.25 -3.94 -8.61
CA MET A 3 -1.36 -2.83 -7.65
C MET A 3 -1.17 -1.46 -8.30
N ASP A 4 -0.27 -1.34 -9.28
CA ASP A 4 -0.04 -0.08 -10.00
C ASP A 4 -1.27 0.36 -10.80
N LYS A 5 -2.04 -0.59 -11.35
CA LYS A 5 -3.31 -0.31 -12.03
C LYS A 5 -4.36 0.20 -11.04
N ILE A 6 -4.45 -0.39 -9.85
CA ILE A 6 -5.36 0.06 -8.77
C ILE A 6 -5.01 1.50 -8.37
N ILE A 7 -3.72 1.80 -8.17
CA ILE A 7 -3.25 3.15 -7.80
C ILE A 7 -3.53 4.14 -8.92
N ALA A 8 -3.26 3.78 -10.18
CA ALA A 8 -3.55 4.61 -11.34
C ALA A 8 -5.05 4.94 -11.42
N ARG A 9 -5.91 3.94 -11.22
CA ARG A 9 -7.38 4.10 -11.21
C ARG A 9 -7.85 5.01 -10.08
N ILE A 10 -7.34 4.83 -8.86
CA ILE A 10 -7.64 5.73 -7.73
C ILE A 10 -7.25 7.18 -8.06
N ASN A 11 -6.10 7.37 -8.71
CA ASN A 11 -5.63 8.70 -9.10
C ASN A 11 -6.49 9.32 -10.22
N GLU A 12 -6.95 8.52 -11.19
CA GLU A 12 -7.92 8.97 -12.20
C GLU A 12 -9.24 9.42 -11.56
N LEU A 13 -9.83 8.59 -10.70
CA LEU A 13 -11.06 8.92 -9.98
C LEU A 13 -10.87 10.17 -9.11
N SER A 14 -9.70 10.32 -8.47
CA SER A 14 -9.41 11.51 -7.66
C SER A 14 -9.22 12.78 -8.50
N ARG A 15 -8.67 12.67 -9.70
CA ARG A 15 -8.56 13.79 -10.65
C ARG A 15 -9.94 14.20 -11.16
N LYS A 16 -10.76 13.23 -11.56
CA LYS A 16 -12.14 13.45 -12.00
C LYS A 16 -12.99 14.11 -10.91
N ASN A 17 -12.84 13.67 -9.66
CA ASN A 17 -13.50 14.30 -8.51
C ASN A 17 -13.14 15.79 -8.34
N LYS A 18 -11.90 16.16 -8.66
CA LYS A 18 -11.42 17.54 -8.52
C LYS A 18 -11.92 18.44 -9.66
N SER A 19 -12.16 17.91 -10.86
CA SER A 19 -12.62 18.70 -12.00
C SER A 19 -14.14 18.78 -12.08
N GLU A 20 -14.82 17.64 -12.02
CA GLU A 20 -16.25 17.50 -12.39
C GLU A 20 -17.10 16.97 -11.22
N GLY A 21 -16.44 16.41 -10.20
CA GLY A 21 -17.09 15.64 -9.14
C GLY A 21 -17.18 14.15 -9.48
N LEU A 22 -17.33 13.31 -8.46
CA LEU A 22 -17.57 11.87 -8.62
C LEU A 22 -19.05 11.57 -8.52
N THR A 23 -19.51 10.59 -9.30
CA THR A 23 -20.82 9.97 -9.06
C THR A 23 -20.74 9.05 -7.83
N GLU A 24 -21.91 8.64 -7.30
CA GLU A 24 -21.96 7.72 -6.15
C GLU A 24 -21.34 6.35 -6.47
N GLU A 25 -21.51 5.87 -7.70
CA GLU A 25 -20.91 4.62 -8.18
C GLU A 25 -19.39 4.72 -8.20
N GLU A 26 -18.84 5.81 -8.76
CA GLU A 26 -17.39 6.02 -8.82
C GLU A 26 -16.77 6.27 -7.44
N THR A 27 -17.52 6.88 -6.53
CA THR A 27 -17.11 7.04 -5.13
C THR A 27 -16.99 5.67 -4.44
N THR A 28 -17.97 4.80 -4.67
CA THR A 28 -17.98 3.43 -4.16
C THR A 28 -16.82 2.61 -4.75
N GLU A 29 -16.56 2.74 -6.05
CA GLU A 29 -15.41 2.12 -6.73
C GLU A 29 -14.09 2.58 -6.09
N ARG A 30 -13.92 3.90 -5.92
CA ARG A 30 -12.72 4.49 -5.30
C ARG A 30 -12.48 3.96 -3.88
N ASP A 31 -13.54 3.87 -3.08
CA ASP A 31 -13.43 3.40 -1.69
C ASP A 31 -13.12 1.91 -1.61
N HIS A 32 -13.67 1.10 -2.52
CA HIS A 32 -13.32 -0.31 -2.65
C HIS A 32 -11.84 -0.49 -3.03
N LEU A 33 -11.38 0.24 -4.05
CA LEU A 33 -9.99 0.24 -4.49
C LEU A 33 -9.03 0.69 -3.38
N ARG A 34 -9.41 1.71 -2.60
CA ARG A 34 -8.62 2.17 -1.44
C ARG A 34 -8.52 1.11 -0.34
N LYS A 35 -9.59 0.38 -0.06
CA LYS A 35 -9.55 -0.74 0.91
C LYS A 35 -8.61 -1.84 0.44
N LEU A 36 -8.72 -2.24 -0.83
CA LEU A 36 -7.82 -3.22 -1.44
C LEU A 36 -6.36 -2.79 -1.37
N TYR A 37 -6.09 -1.51 -1.66
CA TYR A 37 -4.75 -0.95 -1.54
C TYR A 37 -4.24 -1.03 -0.09
N LEU A 38 -5.03 -0.59 0.88
CA LEU A 38 -4.65 -0.58 2.29
C LEU A 38 -4.39 -1.97 2.86
N ILE A 39 -5.16 -2.98 2.49
CA ILE A 39 -4.96 -4.36 2.97
C ILE A 39 -3.63 -4.90 2.47
N ASN A 40 -3.37 -4.78 1.16
CA ASN A 40 -2.11 -5.23 0.57
C ASN A 40 -0.92 -4.44 1.12
N PHE A 41 -1.07 -3.12 1.25
CA PHE A 41 -0.03 -2.25 1.79
C PHE A 41 0.27 -2.56 3.26
N LYS A 42 -0.75 -2.80 4.10
CA LYS A 42 -0.55 -3.16 5.52
C LYS A 42 0.17 -4.50 5.67
N GLY A 43 -0.18 -5.50 4.85
CA GLY A 43 0.52 -6.79 4.85
C GLY A 43 1.99 -6.64 4.49
N ASN A 44 2.27 -5.88 3.43
CA ASN A 44 3.64 -5.62 2.99
C ASN A 44 4.42 -4.77 4.00
N LEU A 45 3.81 -3.73 4.57
CA LEU A 45 4.43 -2.87 5.58
C LEU A 45 4.76 -3.65 6.86
N LYS A 46 3.86 -4.53 7.31
CA LYS A 46 4.14 -5.39 8.46
C LYS A 46 5.33 -6.30 8.18
N GLN A 47 5.40 -6.92 7.01
CA GLN A 47 6.53 -7.75 6.60
C GLN A 47 7.83 -6.95 6.55
N GLN A 48 7.79 -5.70 6.06
CA GLN A 48 8.95 -4.81 6.05
C GLN A 48 9.39 -4.46 7.49
N LEU A 49 8.45 -4.12 8.38
CA LEU A 49 8.75 -3.82 9.78
C LEU A 49 9.27 -5.03 10.55
N ASP A 50 8.72 -6.22 10.31
CA ASP A 50 9.21 -7.48 10.89
C ASP A 50 10.62 -7.82 10.38
N SER A 51 11.01 -7.32 9.20
CA SER A 51 12.37 -7.44 8.66
C SER A 51 13.35 -6.39 9.20
N ILE A 52 12.88 -5.38 9.94
CA ILE A 52 13.77 -4.41 10.61
C ILE A 52 14.33 -5.10 11.85
N LYS A 53 15.48 -5.75 11.68
CA LYS A 53 16.32 -6.25 12.78
C LYS A 53 17.23 -5.11 13.25
N TYR A 54 17.48 -5.03 14.56
CA TYR A 54 18.44 -4.07 15.09
C TYR A 54 19.85 -4.52 14.69
N VAL A 55 20.72 -3.57 14.30
CA VAL A 55 22.10 -3.83 13.87
C VAL A 55 22.94 -4.49 14.99
N GLU A 56 22.51 -4.37 16.25
CA GLU A 56 23.13 -5.05 17.40
C GLU A 56 22.91 -6.59 17.38
N ASP A 57 21.86 -7.10 16.73
CA ASP A 57 21.60 -8.54 16.60
C ASP A 57 22.40 -9.20 15.44
N GLU A 58 23.21 -8.45 14.67
CA GLU A 58 24.13 -9.02 13.67
C GLU A 58 25.51 -9.36 14.26
N GLN A 59 25.86 -8.79 15.42
CA GLN A 59 27.17 -9.05 16.03
C GLN A 59 27.22 -10.40 16.76
N GLU A 60 26.11 -10.92 17.30
CA GLU A 60 26.10 -12.23 17.95
C GLU A 60 26.16 -13.42 16.97
N ASP A 61 25.66 -13.26 15.74
CA ASP A 61 25.67 -14.33 14.73
C ASP A 61 27.05 -14.52 14.07
N ASN A 62 27.96 -13.52 14.14
CA ASN A 62 29.32 -13.60 13.61
C ASN A 62 30.38 -14.10 14.61
N ILE A 63 30.01 -14.42 15.85
CA ILE A 63 30.95 -14.88 16.89
C ILE A 63 30.94 -16.42 17.05
N LYS A 64 30.11 -17.14 16.28
CA LYS A 64 29.98 -18.61 16.38
C LYS A 64 30.41 -19.40 15.12
N GLN A 65 31.36 -18.90 14.33
CA GLN A 65 32.06 -19.72 13.32
C GLN A 65 33.46 -20.12 13.77
#